data_AF-A0A9D7E4P2-F1
#
_entry.id   AF-A0A9D7E4P2-F1
#
_cell.length_a   1.000
_cell.length_b   1.000
_cell.length_c   1.000
_cell.angle_alpha   90.00
_cell.angle_beta   90.00
_cell.angle_gamma   90.00
#
_symmetry.space_group_name_H-M   'P 1'
#
loop_
_entity.id
_entity.type
_entity.pdbx_description
1 polymer ?
#
loop_
_entity_poly.entity_id
_entity_poly.type
_entity_poly.pdbx_seq_one_letter_code
_entity_poly.pdbx_strand_id
1 'polypeptide(L)'
;MRVLLLATLLSMFSAHAQKDVRVDHTPWNTVVATYVGADGLVDYKGIAADPGFRRYLQVLQRFAPEATWPEAESKAWWINASNALVVQLVAAHLPLDSVGRSPWRSRRRCWW
;
A
#
# COMPACT_ATOMS: atom_id res chain seq x y z
N MET A 1 -55.65 4.16 -18.06
CA MET A 1 -54.53 5.12 -18.20
C MET A 1 -54.04 5.70 -16.86
N ARG A 2 -54.11 4.95 -15.75
CA ARG A 2 -53.61 5.38 -14.42
C ARG A 2 -52.69 4.35 -13.72
N VAL A 3 -52.49 3.17 -14.31
CA VAL A 3 -51.57 2.13 -13.81
C VAL A 3 -50.24 2.12 -14.58
N LEU A 4 -50.16 2.84 -15.71
CA LEU A 4 -48.93 2.95 -16.52
C LEU A 4 -47.97 4.06 -16.05
N LEU A 5 -48.31 4.81 -14.98
CA LEU A 5 -47.48 5.90 -14.45
C LEU A 5 -46.64 5.50 -13.23
N LEU A 6 -46.78 4.26 -12.72
CA LEU A 6 -46.02 3.77 -11.56
C LEU A 6 -44.79 2.93 -11.93
N ALA A 7 -44.55 2.68 -13.22
CA ALA A 7 -43.47 1.79 -13.68
C ALA A 7 -42.19 2.50 -14.16
N THR A 8 -42.13 3.82 -14.15
CA THR A 8 -40.98 4.58 -14.72
C THR A 8 -40.05 5.22 -13.70
N LEU A 9 -40.31 5.08 -12.40
CA LEU A 9 -39.57 5.77 -11.34
C LEU A 9 -38.49 4.93 -10.63
N LEU A 10 -38.07 3.82 -11.23
CA LEU A 10 -36.95 3.01 -10.71
C LEU A 10 -36.02 2.54 -11.83
N SER A 11 -35.55 3.47 -12.67
CA SER A 11 -34.62 3.13 -13.77
C SER A 11 -33.38 4.01 -13.86
N MET A 12 -33.06 4.78 -12.83
CA MET A 12 -31.81 5.53 -12.77
C MET A 12 -31.01 5.22 -11.50
N PHE A 13 -30.67 3.95 -11.31
CA PHE A 13 -29.38 3.66 -10.68
C PHE A 13 -28.33 3.93 -11.76
N SER A 14 -27.82 5.15 -11.81
CA SER A 14 -26.64 5.45 -12.63
C SER A 14 -25.54 4.49 -12.20
N ALA A 15 -25.14 3.60 -13.10
CA ALA A 15 -23.94 2.80 -12.93
C ALA A 15 -22.78 3.79 -12.77
N HIS A 16 -22.31 3.98 -11.55
CA HIS A 16 -21.11 4.75 -11.31
C HIS A 16 -19.98 3.96 -11.96
N ALA A 17 -19.54 4.39 -13.14
CA ALA A 17 -18.38 3.83 -13.80
C ALA A 17 -17.17 4.13 -12.91
N GLN A 18 -16.79 3.14 -12.10
CA GLN A 18 -15.63 3.22 -11.24
C GLN A 18 -14.39 3.31 -12.14
N LYS A 19 -13.51 4.26 -11.86
CA LYS A 19 -12.31 4.50 -12.66
C LYS A 19 -11.38 3.30 -12.48
N ASP A 20 -11.07 2.54 -13.53
CA ASP A 20 -10.13 1.40 -13.47
C ASP A 20 -8.69 1.91 -13.36
N VAL A 21 -8.34 2.39 -12.17
CA VAL A 21 -6.95 2.71 -11.80
C VAL A 21 -6.33 1.48 -11.18
N ARG A 22 -5.12 1.14 -11.62
CA ARG A 22 -4.27 0.13 -10.99
C ARG A 22 -2.88 0.68 -10.77
N VAL A 23 -2.42 0.62 -9.53
CA VAL A 23 -1.09 1.06 -9.11
C VAL A 23 -0.15 -0.13 -9.25
N ASP A 24 0.95 0.07 -9.96
CA ASP A 24 1.98 -0.98 -10.09
C ASP A 24 2.79 -1.08 -8.79
N HIS A 25 2.48 -2.10 -8.00
CA HIS A 25 3.19 -2.44 -6.77
C HIS A 25 4.38 -3.40 -6.98
N THR A 26 4.70 -3.78 -8.22
CA THR A 26 5.83 -4.69 -8.53
C THR A 26 7.15 -4.20 -7.95
N PRO A 27 7.52 -2.90 -8.03
CA PRO A 27 8.76 -2.42 -7.44
C PRO A 27 8.83 -2.66 -5.92
N TRP A 28 7.70 -2.49 -5.21
CA TRP A 28 7.65 -2.77 -3.78
C TRP A 28 7.85 -4.26 -3.51
N ASN A 29 7.11 -5.13 -4.20
CA ASN A 29 7.22 -6.58 -4.05
C ASN A 29 8.66 -7.06 -4.24
N THR A 30 9.38 -6.53 -5.24
CA THR A 30 10.80 -6.83 -5.46
C THR A 30 11.66 -6.39 -4.28
N VAL A 31 11.46 -5.17 -3.76
CA VAL A 31 12.22 -4.66 -2.61
C VAL A 31 12.00 -5.54 -1.38
N VAL A 32 10.74 -5.86 -1.05
CA VAL A 32 10.43 -6.66 0.13
C VAL A 32 11.01 -8.07 -0.01
N ALA A 33 10.84 -8.72 -1.17
CA ALA A 33 11.38 -10.05 -1.42
C ALA A 33 12.91 -10.11 -1.38
N THR A 34 13.59 -9.00 -1.69
CA THR A 34 15.06 -8.93 -1.70
C THR A 34 15.63 -8.69 -0.31
N TYR A 35 14.98 -7.82 0.48
CA TYR A 35 15.57 -7.27 1.71
C TYR A 35 14.87 -7.70 3.00
N VAL A 36 13.82 -8.53 2.91
CA VAL A 36 13.18 -9.15 4.08
C VAL A 36 13.52 -10.62 4.12
N GLY A 37 14.25 -11.02 5.16
CA GLY A 37 14.60 -12.41 5.42
C GLY A 37 13.39 -13.27 5.74
N ALA A 38 13.52 -14.59 5.58
CA ALA A 38 12.47 -15.55 5.91
C ALA A 38 12.09 -15.53 7.42
N ASP A 39 12.95 -14.98 8.26
CA ASP A 39 12.71 -14.76 9.69
C ASP A 39 12.02 -13.41 10.00
N GLY A 40 11.69 -12.63 8.96
CA GLY A 40 11.08 -11.31 9.07
C GLY A 40 12.07 -10.19 9.39
N LEU A 41 13.38 -10.45 9.40
CA LEU A 41 14.37 -9.39 9.57
C LEU A 41 14.48 -8.55 8.31
N VAL A 42 14.42 -7.23 8.48
CA VAL A 42 14.44 -6.26 7.39
C VAL A 42 15.80 -5.59 7.30
N ASP A 43 16.45 -5.66 6.14
CA ASP A 43 17.65 -4.89 5.82
C ASP A 43 17.30 -3.46 5.39
N TYR A 44 17.03 -2.60 6.37
CA TYR A 44 16.71 -1.19 6.13
C TYR A 44 17.81 -0.42 5.39
N LYS A 45 19.09 -0.81 5.55
CA LYS A 45 20.20 -0.16 4.85
C LYS A 45 20.20 -0.55 3.37
N GLY A 46 20.00 -1.83 3.08
CA GLY A 46 19.82 -2.35 1.72
C GLY A 46 18.64 -1.68 1.01
N ILE A 47 17.47 -1.62 1.67
CA ILE A 47 16.28 -0.97 1.11
C ILE A 47 16.53 0.51 0.79
N ALA A 48 17.20 1.25 1.68
CA ALA A 48 17.49 2.66 1.47
C ALA A 48 18.39 2.92 0.24
N ALA A 49 19.33 2.01 -0.02
CA ALA A 49 20.23 2.08 -1.16
C ALA A 49 19.54 1.68 -2.48
N ASP A 50 18.53 0.81 -2.42
CA ASP A 50 17.88 0.21 -3.58
C ASP A 50 17.11 1.25 -4.45
N PRO A 51 17.37 1.30 -5.77
CA PRO A 51 16.68 2.22 -6.67
C PRO A 51 15.20 1.87 -6.90
N GLY A 52 14.81 0.60 -6.77
CA GLY A 52 13.43 0.13 -6.83
C GLY A 52 12.58 0.71 -5.70
N PHE A 53 13.15 0.86 -4.50
CA PHE A 53 12.47 1.52 -3.38
C PHE A 53 12.18 3.00 -3.69
N ARG A 54 13.18 3.74 -4.20
CA ARG A 54 12.97 5.14 -4.63
C ARG A 54 11.94 5.26 -5.74
N ARG A 55 11.96 4.35 -6.72
CA ARG A 55 10.95 4.29 -7.79
C ARG A 55 9.56 4.06 -7.22
N TYR A 56 9.43 3.18 -6.22
CA TYR A 56 8.15 2.91 -5.59
C TYR A 56 7.58 4.11 -4.84
N LEU A 57 8.42 4.85 -4.10
CA LEU A 57 7.99 6.10 -3.46
C LEU A 57 7.48 7.12 -4.49
N GLN A 58 8.08 7.20 -5.67
CA GLN A 58 7.59 8.05 -6.77
C GLN A 58 6.26 7.55 -7.36
N VAL A 59 6.01 6.24 -7.38
CA VAL A 59 4.68 5.70 -7.74
C VAL A 59 3.64 6.20 -6.74
N LEU A 60 3.91 6.05 -5.44
CA LEU A 60 3.00 6.51 -4.39
C LEU A 60 2.75 8.03 -4.42
N GLN A 61 3.74 8.83 -4.79
CA GLN A 61 3.55 10.29 -4.94
C GLN A 61 2.69 10.67 -6.15
N ARG A 62 2.72 9.86 -7.22
CA ARG A 62 1.94 10.11 -8.45
C ARG A 62 0.48 9.71 -8.33
N PHE A 63 0.18 8.74 -7.48
CA PHE A 63 -1.15 8.18 -7.33
C PHE A 63 -1.63 8.42 -5.91
N ALA A 64 -2.76 9.11 -5.74
CA ALA A 64 -3.47 9.22 -4.46
C ALA A 64 -4.88 8.63 -4.64
N PRO A 65 -5.40 7.84 -3.69
CA PRO A 65 -6.73 7.28 -3.78
C PRO A 65 -7.80 8.38 -3.94
N GLU A 66 -8.64 8.25 -4.95
CA GLU A 66 -9.79 9.13 -5.19
C GLU A 66 -11.09 8.41 -4.81
N ALA A 67 -12.17 9.16 -4.53
CA ALA A 67 -13.47 8.56 -4.20
C ALA A 67 -14.04 7.64 -5.30
N THR A 68 -13.57 7.79 -6.54
CA THR A 68 -13.98 7.00 -7.71
C THR A 68 -13.16 5.74 -7.93
N TRP A 69 -12.14 5.48 -7.11
CA TRP A 69 -11.34 4.26 -7.21
C TRP A 69 -12.10 3.04 -6.69
N PRO A 70 -11.76 1.84 -7.19
CA PRO A 70 -12.16 0.60 -6.54
C PRO A 70 -11.69 0.57 -5.10
N GLU A 71 -12.58 0.20 -4.19
CA GLU A 71 -12.26 0.09 -2.76
C GLU A 71 -11.03 -0.82 -2.52
N ALA A 72 -10.93 -1.91 -3.27
CA ALA A 72 -9.78 -2.83 -3.20
C ALA A 72 -8.47 -2.14 -3.58
N GLU A 73 -8.48 -1.29 -4.61
CA GLU A 73 -7.29 -0.55 -5.05
C GLU A 73 -6.89 0.49 -3.99
N SER A 74 -7.86 1.23 -3.45
CA SER A 74 -7.62 2.19 -2.38
C SER A 74 -6.99 1.52 -1.15
N LYS A 75 -7.47 0.33 -0.76
CA LYS A 75 -6.90 -0.44 0.35
C LYS A 75 -5.47 -0.90 0.06
N ALA A 76 -5.23 -1.45 -1.13
CA ALA A 76 -3.89 -1.89 -1.54
C ALA A 76 -2.89 -0.73 -1.50
N TRP A 77 -3.31 0.44 -1.98
CA TRP A 77 -2.50 1.64 -1.91
C TRP A 77 -2.17 2.04 -0.47
N TRP A 78 -3.17 2.16 0.41
CA TRP A 78 -2.95 2.61 1.80
C TRP A 78 -2.04 1.66 2.58
N ILE A 79 -2.23 0.35 2.45
CA ILE A 79 -1.41 -0.66 3.14
C ILE A 79 0.05 -0.54 2.68
N ASN A 80 0.27 -0.55 1.36
CA ASN A 80 1.64 -0.53 0.85
C ASN A 80 2.32 0.84 1.07
N ALA A 81 1.58 1.94 0.98
CA ALA A 81 2.10 3.28 1.25
C ALA A 81 2.54 3.43 2.71
N SER A 82 1.70 2.97 3.65
CA SER A 82 2.02 3.00 5.08
C SER A 82 3.30 2.23 5.37
N ASN A 83 3.42 1.01 4.84
CA ASN A 83 4.61 0.19 5.06
C ASN A 83 5.87 0.82 4.45
N ALA A 84 5.80 1.33 3.22
CA ALA A 84 6.94 1.97 2.56
C ALA A 84 7.40 3.24 3.29
N LEU A 85 6.47 4.06 3.80
CA LEU A 85 6.80 5.27 4.55
C LEU A 85 7.42 4.95 5.92
N VAL A 86 6.96 3.91 6.61
CA VAL A 86 7.60 3.44 7.85
C VAL A 86 9.03 2.99 7.59
N VAL A 87 9.26 2.21 6.52
CA VAL A 87 10.62 1.79 6.12
C VAL A 87 11.49 3.00 5.79
N GLN A 88 10.96 3.99 5.07
CA GLN A 88 11.68 5.23 4.77
C GLN A 88 12.07 5.98 6.06
N LEU A 89 11.14 6.09 7.01
CA LEU A 89 11.36 6.76 8.29
C LEU A 89 12.44 6.04 9.11
N VAL A 90 12.35 4.72 9.25
CA VAL A 90 13.33 3.92 10.00
C VAL A 90 14.71 4.03 9.36
N ALA A 91 14.80 3.90 8.04
CA ALA A 91 16.05 4.01 7.29
C ALA A 91 16.73 5.38 7.48
N ALA A 92 15.94 6.47 7.54
CA ALA A 92 16.45 7.82 7.72
C ALA A 92 17.05 8.09 9.11
N HIS A 93 16.74 7.26 10.12
CA HIS A 93 17.17 7.44 11.51
C HIS A 93 18.16 6.36 11.98
N LEU A 94 18.79 5.62 11.07
CA LEU A 94 19.82 4.66 11.43
C LEU A 94 21.15 5.35 11.80
N PRO A 95 21.93 4.78 12.75
CA PRO A 95 21.63 3.60 13.55
C PRO A 95 20.65 3.91 14.70
N LEU A 96 19.72 3.00 14.96
CA LEU A 96 18.82 3.07 16.13
C LEU A 96 19.40 2.21 17.26
N ASP A 97 19.85 2.84 18.34
CA ASP A 97 20.48 2.18 19.50
C ASP A 97 19.56 1.17 20.25
N SER A 98 18.26 1.18 19.95
CA SER A 98 17.22 0.39 20.62
C SER A 98 16.68 -0.79 19.81
N VAL A 99 16.85 -0.82 18.48
CA VAL A 99 16.30 -1.90 17.63
C VAL A 99 17.01 -3.23 17.88
N GLY A 100 18.30 -3.20 18.22
CA GLY A 100 19.07 -4.40 18.54
C GLY A 100 18.71 -5.08 19.88
N ARG A 101 18.10 -4.35 20.82
CA ARG A 101 17.75 -4.83 22.18
C ARG A 101 16.24 -5.00 22.40
N SER A 102 15.48 -4.87 21.33
CA SER A 102 14.03 -4.90 21.34
C SER A 102 13.51 -6.32 21.67
N PRO A 103 12.71 -6.52 22.74
CA PRO A 103 12.18 -7.84 23.12
C PRO A 103 11.27 -8.46 22.04
N TRP A 104 10.86 -7.65 21.07
CA TRP A 104 10.14 -8.04 19.86
C TRP A 104 10.93 -9.03 18.98
N ARG A 105 12.27 -9.10 19.11
CA ARG A 105 13.12 -10.12 18.45
C ARG A 105 12.75 -11.56 18.84
N SER A 106 12.15 -11.75 20.02
CA SER A 106 11.73 -13.07 20.53
C SER A 106 10.32 -13.49 20.11
N ARG A 107 9.50 -12.56 19.58
CA ARG A 107 8.11 -12.81 19.18
C ARG A 107 7.98 -12.72 17.66
N ARG A 108 8.29 -13.83 16.97
CA ARG A 108 8.35 -13.98 15.50
C ARG A 108 6.99 -13.93 14.77
N ARG A 109 6.07 -13.00 15.09
CA ARG A 109 4.73 -12.94 14.45
C ARG A 109 4.09 -11.55 14.42
N CYS A 110 4.85 -10.48 14.23
CA CYS A 110 4.25 -9.18 13.95
C CYS A 110 5.06 -8.52 12.85
N TRP A 111 4.38 -7.77 11.99
CA TRP A 111 4.83 -7.19 10.73
C TRP A 111 4.62 -8.07 9.49
N TRP A 112 3.41 -8.63 9.34
CA TRP A 112 2.57 -8.57 8.12
C TRP A 112 1.11 -8.75 8.56
#